data_AF-A0A7X7IKB0-F1
#
_entry.id   AF-A0A7X7IKB0-F1
#
_cell.length_a   1.000
_cell.length_b   1.000
_cell.length_c   1.000
_cell.angle_alpha   90.00
_cell.angle_beta   90.00
_cell.angle_gamma   90.00
#
_symmetry.space_group_name_H-M   'P 1'
#
loop_
_entity.id
_entity.type
_entity.pdbx_description
1 polymer ?
#
loop_
_entity_poly.entity_id
_entity_poly.type
_entity_poly.pdbx_seq_one_letter_code
_entity_poly.pdbx_strand_id
1 'polypeptide(L)'
;MDAILKKLIDNLVNHLQDLRDLYDQLMQAARNKHRTMRVGDIDGMESWSAREQFLAEQISVIEALRKEHTRQIAEWMGFEKTPKVTILAQKMDEPYRSRLLALAGAVRNNAKNAYQINQVNDAVTQEILSCFAQVQRRIASEHCDIGLYDYTGQKRMTNNVNLLDAVG
;
A
#
# COMPACT_ATOMS: atom_id res chain seq x y z
N MET A 1 13.13 -36.60 -12.39
CA MET A 1 13.40 -35.19 -12.04
C MET A 1 14.65 -35.18 -11.15
N ASP A 2 15.66 -34.38 -11.50
CA ASP A 2 16.91 -34.27 -10.75
C ASP A 2 16.65 -33.74 -9.32
N ALA A 3 17.37 -34.26 -8.31
CA ALA A 3 17.22 -33.89 -6.91
C ALA A 3 17.49 -32.39 -6.68
N ILE A 4 18.41 -31.82 -7.46
CA ILE A 4 18.74 -30.39 -7.41
C ILE A 4 17.55 -29.56 -7.91
N LEU A 5 16.99 -29.91 -9.06
CA LEU A 5 15.82 -29.23 -9.63
C LEU A 5 14.63 -29.28 -8.68
N LYS A 6 14.38 -30.44 -8.06
CA LYS A 6 13.30 -30.59 -7.09
C LYS A 6 13.44 -29.61 -5.93
N LYS A 7 14.64 -29.48 -5.37
CA LYS A 7 14.94 -28.53 -4.28
C LYS A 7 14.71 -27.08 -4.71
N LEU A 8 15.13 -26.70 -5.93
CA LEU A 8 14.89 -25.36 -6.46
C LEU A 8 13.39 -25.05 -6.60
N ILE A 9 12.61 -26.02 -7.07
CA ILE A 9 11.16 -25.87 -7.20
C ILE A 9 10.50 -25.74 -5.83
N ASP A 10 10.89 -26.57 -4.85
CA ASP A 10 10.36 -26.51 -3.49
C ASP A 10 10.69 -25.14 -2.84
N ASN A 11 11.89 -24.61 -3.05
CA ASN A 11 12.26 -23.26 -2.60
C ASN A 11 11.41 -22.17 -3.26
N LEU A 12 11.20 -22.25 -4.59
CA LEU A 12 10.36 -21.29 -5.32
C LEU A 12 8.93 -21.31 -4.79
N VAL A 13 8.41 -22.51 -4.51
CA VAL A 13 7.09 -22.70 -3.92
C VAL A 13 6.99 -22.05 -2.54
N ASN A 14 8.00 -22.24 -1.68
CA ASN A 14 8.04 -21.61 -0.35
C ASN A 14 8.06 -20.09 -0.48
N HIS A 15 8.91 -19.52 -1.34
CA HIS A 15 8.95 -18.08 -1.55
C HIS A 15 7.63 -17.50 -2.08
N LEU A 16 6.91 -18.24 -2.93
CA LEU A 16 5.57 -17.82 -3.38
C LEU A 16 4.53 -17.88 -2.26
N GLN A 17 4.64 -18.85 -1.34
CA GLN A 17 3.79 -18.91 -0.14
C GLN A 17 4.08 -17.75 0.81
N ASP A 18 5.36 -17.48 1.08
CA ASP A 18 5.79 -16.35 1.91
C ASP A 18 5.29 -15.01 1.32
N LEU A 19 5.44 -14.82 0.01
CA LEU A 19 4.93 -13.62 -0.67
C LEU A 19 3.41 -13.50 -0.55
N ARG A 20 2.66 -14.59 -0.72
CA ARG A 20 1.20 -14.57 -0.58
C ARG A 20 0.81 -14.08 0.81
N ASP A 21 1.47 -14.60 1.84
CA ASP A 21 1.17 -14.30 3.24
C ASP A 21 1.61 -12.89 3.62
N LEU A 22 2.76 -12.41 3.11
CA LEU A 22 3.21 -11.04 3.29
C LEU A 22 2.29 -10.02 2.61
N TYR A 23 1.82 -10.30 1.39
CA TYR A 23 0.85 -9.42 0.72
C TYR A 23 -0.50 -9.40 1.43
N ASP A 24 -0.95 -10.52 2.01
CA ASP A 24 -2.17 -10.53 2.82
C ASP A 24 -2.01 -9.69 4.09
N GLN A 25 -0.88 -9.82 4.79
CA GLN A 25 -0.55 -8.97 5.93
C GLN A 25 -0.45 -7.49 5.57
N LEU A 26 0.15 -7.17 4.41
CA LEU A 26 0.24 -5.79 3.92
C LEU A 26 -1.15 -5.22 3.65
N MET A 27 -2.03 -6.01 3.02
CA MET A 27 -3.42 -5.63 2.79
C MET A 27 -4.17 -5.37 4.10
N GLN A 28 -3.95 -6.19 5.13
CA GLN A 28 -4.53 -5.97 6.46
C GLN A 28 -3.99 -4.69 7.13
N ALA A 29 -2.68 -4.47 7.06
CA ALA A 29 -2.05 -3.24 7.57
C ALA A 29 -2.64 -1.99 6.89
N ALA A 30 -2.78 -2.01 5.56
CA ALA A 30 -3.38 -0.92 4.80
C ALA A 30 -4.83 -0.64 5.17
N ARG A 31 -5.63 -1.69 5.43
CA ARG A 31 -7.01 -1.53 5.92
C ARG A 31 -7.06 -0.92 7.31
N ASN A 32 -6.15 -1.33 8.20
CA ASN A 32 -6.10 -0.81 9.55
C ASN A 32 -5.67 0.66 9.55
N LYS A 33 -4.69 1.04 8.72
CA LYS A 33 -4.31 2.43 8.48
C LYS A 33 -5.48 3.28 7.97
N HIS A 34 -6.25 2.76 7.01
CA HIS A 34 -7.46 3.44 6.54
C HIS A 34 -8.46 3.66 7.68
N ARG A 35 -8.60 2.68 8.58
CA ARG A 35 -9.50 2.79 9.74
C ARG A 35 -9.02 3.85 10.72
N THR A 36 -7.73 3.93 11.01
CA THR A 36 -7.17 4.97 11.91
C THR A 36 -7.29 6.37 11.31
N MET A 37 -7.12 6.51 9.99
CA MET A 37 -7.41 7.76 9.27
C MET A 37 -8.84 8.26 9.51
N ARG A 38 -9.85 7.36 9.46
CA ARG A 38 -11.26 7.74 9.65
C ARG A 38 -11.59 8.27 11.03
N VAL A 39 -10.84 7.85 12.05
CA VAL A 39 -11.07 8.27 13.45
C VAL A 39 -10.08 9.35 13.91
N GLY A 40 -9.18 9.80 13.03
CA GLY A 40 -8.17 10.82 13.34
C GLY A 40 -7.09 10.35 14.31
N ASP A 41 -6.85 9.04 14.40
CA ASP A 41 -5.82 8.46 15.28
C ASP A 41 -4.44 8.53 14.61
N ILE A 42 -3.71 9.61 14.89
CA ILE A 42 -2.41 9.92 14.27
C ILE A 42 -1.35 8.89 14.68
N ASP A 43 -1.27 8.55 15.97
CA ASP A 43 -0.30 7.57 16.49
C ASP A 43 -0.55 6.19 15.85
N GLY A 44 -1.81 5.79 15.73
CA GLY A 44 -2.21 4.59 15.02
C GLY A 44 -1.84 4.64 13.53
N MET A 45 -2.04 5.77 12.85
CA MET A 45 -1.62 5.95 11.45
C MET A 45 -0.11 5.79 11.27
N GLU A 46 0.70 6.37 12.16
CA GLU A 46 2.16 6.26 12.12
C GLU A 46 2.60 4.80 12.35
N SER A 47 2.04 4.14 13.36
CA SER A 47 2.33 2.73 13.67
C SER A 47 2.03 1.81 12.49
N TRP A 48 0.86 1.96 11.85
CA TRP A 48 0.51 1.17 10.68
C TRP A 48 1.36 1.51 9.45
N SER A 49 1.77 2.77 9.29
CA SER A 49 2.69 3.16 8.21
C SER A 49 4.07 2.49 8.38
N ALA A 50 4.60 2.47 9.60
CA ALA A 50 5.85 1.75 9.89
C ALA A 50 5.72 0.24 9.62
N ARG A 51 4.56 -0.35 9.95
CA ARG A 51 4.27 -1.76 9.65
C ARG A 51 4.20 -2.04 8.14
N GLU A 52 3.56 -1.17 7.36
CA GLU A 52 3.52 -1.28 5.90
C GLU A 52 4.93 -1.24 5.30
N GLN A 53 5.77 -0.31 5.77
CA GLN A 53 7.16 -0.19 5.30
C GLN A 53 7.97 -1.46 5.61
N PHE A 54 7.89 -1.96 6.84
CA PHE A 54 8.56 -3.21 7.23
C PHE A 54 8.11 -4.42 6.39
N LEU A 55 6.81 -4.50 6.06
CA LEU A 55 6.27 -5.55 5.21
C LEU A 55 6.75 -5.39 3.75
N ALA A 56 6.79 -4.17 3.22
CA ALA A 56 7.28 -3.89 1.88
C ALA A 56 8.76 -4.26 1.72
N GLU A 57 9.59 -3.99 2.73
CA GLU A 57 11.00 -4.38 2.76
C GLU A 57 11.17 -5.91 2.73
N GLN A 58 10.42 -6.64 3.55
CA GLN A 58 10.42 -8.10 3.51
C GLN A 58 9.96 -8.67 2.17
N ILE A 59 8.89 -8.11 1.59
CA ILE A 59 8.40 -8.48 0.26
C ILE A 59 9.51 -8.31 -0.77
N SER A 60 10.26 -7.20 -0.72
CA SER A 60 11.38 -6.94 -1.64
C SER A 60 12.45 -8.02 -1.55
N VAL A 61 12.82 -8.43 -0.32
CA VAL A 61 13.82 -9.50 -0.09
C VAL A 61 13.33 -10.84 -0.65
N ILE A 62 12.11 -11.26 -0.33
CA ILE A 62 11.60 -12.55 -0.82
C ILE A 62 11.39 -12.51 -2.35
N GLU A 63 10.97 -11.39 -2.91
CA GLU A 63 10.79 -11.24 -4.35
C GLU A 63 12.13 -11.35 -5.10
N ALA A 64 13.24 -10.87 -4.52
CA ALA A 64 14.58 -11.09 -5.07
C ALA A 64 14.96 -12.58 -5.07
N LEU A 65 14.71 -13.30 -3.97
CA LEU A 65 14.95 -14.74 -3.88
C LEU A 65 14.07 -15.54 -4.86
N ARG A 66 12.81 -15.15 -5.01
CA ARG A 66 11.87 -15.75 -5.99
C ARG A 66 12.41 -15.57 -7.41
N LYS A 67 12.86 -14.36 -7.77
CA LYS A 67 13.44 -14.07 -9.09
C LYS A 67 14.68 -14.91 -9.36
N GLU A 68 15.56 -15.03 -8.37
CA GLU A 68 16.79 -15.82 -8.50
C GLU A 68 16.49 -17.31 -8.70
N HIS A 69 15.62 -17.92 -7.89
CA HIS A 69 15.24 -19.32 -8.09
C HIS A 69 14.48 -19.53 -9.40
N THR A 70 13.65 -18.57 -9.84
CA THR A 70 12.99 -18.64 -11.14
C THR A 70 14.02 -18.65 -12.28
N ARG A 71 15.07 -17.81 -12.18
CA ARG A 71 16.17 -17.77 -13.15
C ARG A 71 16.93 -19.09 -13.20
N GLN A 72 17.32 -19.64 -12.06
CA GLN A 72 18.04 -20.92 -11.99
C GLN A 72 17.24 -22.09 -12.58
N ILE A 73 15.93 -22.15 -12.30
CA ILE A 73 15.07 -23.18 -12.90
C ILE A 73 14.92 -22.95 -14.41
N ALA A 74 14.78 -21.70 -14.86
CA ALA A 74 14.69 -21.38 -16.27
C ALA A 74 15.94 -21.80 -17.05
N GLU A 75 17.13 -21.54 -16.49
CA GLU A 75 18.42 -21.98 -17.05
C GLU A 75 18.50 -23.50 -17.14
N TRP A 76 18.10 -24.20 -16.08
CA TRP A 76 18.07 -25.67 -16.08
C TRP A 76 17.13 -26.24 -17.15
N MET A 77 16.00 -25.55 -17.39
CA MET A 77 15.02 -25.92 -18.43
C MET A 77 15.40 -25.43 -19.84
N GLY A 78 16.53 -24.76 -20.01
CA GLY A 78 17.04 -24.31 -21.31
C GLY A 78 16.35 -23.06 -21.87
N PHE A 79 15.76 -22.21 -21.02
CA PHE A 79 15.22 -20.92 -21.46
C PHE A 79 16.34 -19.88 -21.64
N GLU A 80 16.34 -19.18 -22.78
CA GLU A 80 17.29 -18.08 -23.04
C GLU A 80 17.08 -16.85 -22.14
N LYS A 81 15.86 -16.65 -21.66
CA LYS A 81 15.48 -15.55 -20.77
C LYS A 81 14.58 -16.08 -19.67
N THR A 82 14.69 -15.48 -18.47
CA THR A 82 13.85 -15.87 -17.33
C THR A 82 12.37 -15.58 -17.65
N PRO A 83 11.52 -16.62 -17.82
CA PRO A 83 10.12 -16.43 -18.12
C PRO A 83 9.34 -16.11 -16.85
N LYS A 84 8.05 -15.79 -17.00
CA LYS A 84 7.14 -15.70 -15.85
C LYS A 84 6.97 -17.08 -15.21
N VAL A 85 6.77 -17.10 -13.88
CA VAL A 85 6.51 -18.35 -13.12
C VAL A 85 5.38 -19.17 -13.72
N THR A 86 4.35 -18.53 -14.29
CA THR A 86 3.23 -19.23 -14.93
C THR A 86 3.65 -20.00 -16.18
N ILE A 87 4.55 -19.45 -16.99
CA ILE A 87 5.09 -20.11 -18.19
C ILE A 87 6.01 -21.26 -17.78
N LEU A 88 6.83 -21.02 -16.76
CA LEU A 88 7.72 -22.03 -16.18
C LEU A 88 6.92 -23.22 -15.62
N ALA A 89 5.84 -22.95 -14.88
CA ALA A 89 4.95 -23.97 -14.34
C ALA A 89 4.27 -24.83 -15.43
N GLN A 90 3.97 -24.27 -16.61
CA GLN A 90 3.36 -25.02 -17.71
C GLN A 90 4.27 -26.09 -18.31
N LYS A 91 5.60 -25.97 -18.13
CA LYS A 91 6.59 -26.96 -18.58
C LYS A 91 6.89 -28.03 -17.53
N MET A 92 6.22 -27.99 -16.39
CA MET A 92 6.42 -28.93 -15.29
C MET A 92 5.32 -29.99 -15.26
N ASP A 93 5.67 -31.15 -14.74
CA ASP A 93 4.72 -32.22 -14.44
C ASP A 93 3.95 -31.92 -13.14
N GLU A 94 2.86 -32.63 -12.93
CA GLU A 94 2.14 -32.60 -11.66
C GLU A 94 2.96 -33.26 -10.54
N PRO A 95 2.86 -32.78 -9.28
CA PRO A 95 1.91 -31.77 -8.75
C PRO A 95 2.40 -30.31 -8.84
N TYR A 96 3.59 -30.07 -9.41
CA TYR A 96 4.25 -28.77 -9.36
C TYR A 96 3.58 -27.71 -10.22
N ARG A 97 3.10 -28.12 -11.40
CA ARG A 97 2.37 -27.24 -12.32
C ARG A 97 1.17 -26.58 -11.63
N SER A 98 0.24 -27.38 -11.10
CA SER A 98 -0.97 -26.86 -10.48
C SER A 98 -0.66 -26.00 -9.25
N ARG A 99 0.28 -26.44 -8.42
CA ARG A 99 0.69 -25.72 -7.20
C ARG A 99 1.30 -24.34 -7.51
N LEU A 100 2.23 -24.26 -8.46
CA LEU A 100 2.86 -23.00 -8.85
C LEU A 100 1.88 -22.03 -9.52
N LEU A 101 0.98 -22.53 -10.37
CA LEU A 101 -0.05 -21.71 -11.00
C LEU A 101 -1.01 -21.11 -9.97
N ALA A 102 -1.47 -21.93 -9.02
CA ALA A 102 -2.35 -21.47 -7.94
C ALA A 102 -1.67 -20.41 -7.07
N LEU A 103 -0.43 -20.65 -6.65
CA LEU A 103 0.32 -19.70 -5.83
C LEU A 103 0.63 -18.40 -6.57
N ALA A 104 1.09 -18.47 -7.83
CA ALA A 104 1.36 -17.28 -8.63
C ALA A 104 0.08 -16.44 -8.85
N GLY A 105 -1.07 -17.11 -9.06
CA GLY A 105 -2.37 -16.46 -9.13
C GLY A 105 -2.75 -15.76 -7.81
N ALA A 106 -2.59 -16.45 -6.69
CA ALA A 106 -2.88 -15.91 -5.36
C ALA A 106 -2.01 -14.69 -5.02
N VAL A 107 -0.69 -14.79 -5.22
CA VAL A 107 0.25 -13.67 -5.00
C VAL A 107 -0.15 -12.47 -5.86
N ARG A 108 -0.45 -12.67 -7.14
CA ARG A 108 -0.87 -11.58 -8.04
C ARG A 108 -2.15 -10.90 -7.58
N ASN A 109 -3.14 -11.69 -7.15
CA ASN A 109 -4.41 -11.15 -6.66
C ASN A 109 -4.20 -10.37 -5.35
N ASN A 110 -3.43 -10.91 -4.40
CA ASN A 110 -3.15 -10.23 -3.13
C ASN A 110 -2.37 -8.93 -3.36
N ALA A 111 -1.33 -8.95 -4.21
CA ALA A 111 -0.57 -7.76 -4.55
C ALA A 111 -1.45 -6.67 -5.20
N LYS A 112 -2.34 -7.07 -6.12
CA LYS A 112 -3.30 -6.14 -6.74
C LYS A 112 -4.24 -5.53 -5.71
N ASN A 113 -4.78 -6.33 -4.79
CA ASN A 113 -5.69 -5.85 -3.76
C ASN A 113 -4.99 -4.92 -2.77
N ALA A 114 -3.76 -5.26 -2.35
CA ALA A 114 -2.95 -4.41 -1.48
C ALA A 114 -2.67 -3.05 -2.15
N TYR A 115 -2.31 -3.04 -3.44
CA TYR A 115 -2.10 -1.82 -4.22
C TYR A 115 -3.36 -0.94 -4.29
N GLN A 116 -4.53 -1.54 -4.53
CA GLN A 116 -5.80 -0.80 -4.60
C GLN A 116 -6.13 -0.11 -3.27
N ILE A 117 -5.96 -0.80 -2.14
CA ILE A 117 -6.22 -0.20 -0.82
C ILE A 117 -5.21 0.91 -0.53
N ASN A 118 -3.94 0.71 -0.88
CA ASN A 118 -2.94 1.75 -0.71
C ASN A 118 -3.25 3.00 -1.56
N GLN A 119 -3.72 2.83 -2.79
CA GLN A 119 -4.14 3.95 -3.63
C GLN A 119 -5.30 4.75 -3.02
N VAL A 120 -6.25 4.06 -2.37
CA VAL A 120 -7.32 4.73 -1.61
C VAL A 120 -6.75 5.48 -0.41
N ASN A 121 -5.83 4.88 0.35
CA ASN A 121 -5.16 5.53 1.47
C ASN A 121 -4.38 6.78 1.04
N ASP A 122 -3.70 6.72 -0.11
CA ASP A 122 -2.99 7.86 -0.67
C ASP A 122 -3.95 9.00 -1.01
N ALA A 123 -5.08 8.70 -1.66
CA ALA A 123 -6.10 9.69 -1.98
C ALA A 123 -6.72 10.33 -0.72
N VAL A 124 -7.04 9.51 0.30
CA VAL A 124 -7.55 10.00 1.59
C VAL A 124 -6.52 10.89 2.29
N THR A 125 -5.24 10.51 2.24
CA THR A 125 -4.16 11.32 2.82
C THR A 125 -4.06 12.69 2.16
N GLN A 126 -4.16 12.75 0.83
CA GLN A 126 -4.15 14.02 0.10
C GLN A 126 -5.34 14.91 0.47
N GLU A 127 -6.53 14.33 0.63
CA GLU A 127 -7.72 15.08 1.04
C GLU A 127 -7.59 15.63 2.47
N ILE A 128 -7.08 14.83 3.40
CA ILE A 128 -6.81 15.25 4.77
C ILE A 128 -5.83 16.44 4.78
N LEU A 129 -4.73 16.36 4.02
CA LEU A 129 -3.74 17.44 3.92
C LEU A 129 -4.32 18.71 3.29
N SER A 130 -5.15 18.57 2.25
CA SER A 130 -5.88 19.69 1.64
C SER A 130 -6.78 20.40 2.65
N CYS A 131 -7.54 19.63 3.44
CA CYS A 131 -8.39 20.16 4.50
C CYS A 131 -7.57 20.94 5.56
N PHE A 132 -6.46 20.38 6.04
CA PHE A 132 -5.58 21.07 6.97
C PHE A 132 -5.02 22.38 6.39
N ALA A 133 -4.59 22.37 5.13
CA ALA A 133 -4.10 23.57 4.46
C ALA A 133 -5.18 24.65 4.28
N GLN A 134 -6.46 24.26 4.13
CA GLN A 134 -7.58 25.20 4.10
C GLN A 134 -7.85 25.80 5.48
N VAL A 135 -7.84 24.98 6.53
CA VAL A 135 -8.01 25.44 7.92
C VAL A 135 -6.91 26.42 8.30
N GLN A 136 -5.63 26.11 7.99
CA GLN A 136 -4.51 27.01 8.24
C GLN A 136 -4.66 28.35 7.53
N ARG A 137 -5.08 28.35 6.26
CA ARG A 137 -5.34 29.58 5.50
C ARG A 137 -6.45 30.42 6.12
N ARG A 138 -7.54 29.79 6.58
CA ARG A 138 -8.64 30.49 7.27
C ARG A 138 -8.18 31.13 8.58
N ILE A 139 -7.48 30.36 9.43
CA ILE A 139 -6.92 30.86 10.70
C ILE A 139 -5.98 32.04 10.43
N ALA A 140 -5.09 31.94 9.43
CA ALA A 140 -4.18 33.02 9.08
C ALA A 140 -4.91 34.28 8.58
N SER A 141 -5.99 34.13 7.79
CA SER A 141 -6.80 35.26 7.34
C SER A 141 -7.64 35.90 8.46
N GLU A 142 -8.12 35.12 9.42
CA GLU A 142 -8.90 35.62 10.57
C GLU A 142 -8.01 36.36 11.59
N HIS A 143 -6.76 35.92 11.78
CA HIS A 143 -5.79 36.66 12.60
C HIS A 143 -5.32 37.97 11.97
N CYS A 144 -5.55 38.17 10.66
CA CYS A 144 -5.34 39.44 9.98
C CYS A 144 -6.52 40.42 10.15
N ASP A 145 -7.68 39.98 10.65
CA ASP A 145 -8.77 40.88 11.05
C ASP A 145 -8.54 41.38 12.48
N ILE A 146 -7.40 42.04 12.70
CA ILE A 146 -7.15 42.85 13.89
C ILE A 146 -8.15 43.99 13.77
N GLY A 147 -9.34 43.79 14.35
CA GLY A 147 -10.51 44.66 14.24
C GLY A 147 -10.09 46.13 14.14
N LEU A 148 -10.08 46.62 12.90
CA LEU A 148 -9.69 47.99 12.60
C LEU A 148 -10.78 48.87 13.21
N TYR A 149 -10.45 49.48 14.35
CA TYR A 149 -11.17 50.66 14.81
C TYR A 149 -11.10 51.69 13.68
N ASP A 150 -12.24 52.26 13.31
CA ASP A 150 -12.21 53.42 12.42
C ASP A 150 -11.50 54.59 13.12
N TYR A 151 -11.23 55.67 12.37
CA TYR A 151 -10.59 56.87 12.90
C TYR A 151 -11.43 57.59 13.99
N THR A 152 -12.66 57.13 14.25
CA THR A 152 -13.55 57.60 15.34
C THR A 152 -13.57 56.67 16.55
N GLY A 153 -12.79 55.59 16.54
CA GLY A 153 -12.68 54.65 17.65
C GLY A 153 -13.83 53.66 17.77
N GLN A 154 -14.64 53.47 16.72
CA GLN A 154 -15.70 52.45 16.74
C GLN A 154 -15.21 51.12 16.16
N LYS A 155 -15.49 50.03 16.89
CA LYS A 155 -15.19 48.66 16.46
C LYS A 155 -16.08 48.32 15.27
N ARG A 156 -15.52 48.24 14.06
CA ARG A 156 -16.26 47.68 12.91
C ARG A 156 -16.53 46.21 13.18
N MET A 157 -17.80 45.86 13.38
CA MET A 157 -18.25 44.48 13.38
C MET A 157 -18.27 44.00 11.93
N THR A 158 -17.25 43.26 11.51
CA THR A 158 -17.36 42.41 10.32
C THR A 158 -18.40 41.34 10.65
N ASN A 159 -19.47 41.28 9.85
CA ASN A 159 -20.59 40.38 10.04
C ASN A 159 -20.09 38.94 10.23
N ASN A 160 -20.36 38.37 11.41
CA ASN A 160 -20.26 36.93 11.63
C ASN A 160 -21.22 36.23 10.66
N VAL A 161 -20.69 35.72 9.54
CA VAL A 161 -21.40 34.71 8.75
C VAL A 161 -21.32 33.41 9.55
N ASN A 162 -22.43 33.06 10.21
CA ASN A 162 -22.56 31.79 10.92
C ASN A 162 -22.34 30.63 9.93
N LEU A 163 -21.29 29.85 10.19
CA LEU A 163 -20.80 28.71 9.38
C LEU A 163 -21.84 27.57 9.19
N LEU A 164 -22.99 27.61 9.87
CA LEU A 164 -24.00 26.55 9.86
C LEU A 164 -25.16 26.79 8.88
N ASP A 165 -25.29 27.98 8.30
CA ASP A 165 -26.40 28.30 7.38
C ASP A 165 -26.12 27.86 5.93
N ALA A 166 -24.91 27.36 5.64
CA ALA A 166 -24.50 26.87 4.33
C ALA A 166 -24.55 25.33 4.21
N VAL A 167 -25.12 24.65 5.20
CA VAL A 167 -25.39 23.20 5.16
C VAL A 167 -26.89 22.98 5.40
N GLY A 168 -27.68 23.40 4.43
CA GLY A 168 -29.09 23.05 4.24
C GLY A 168 -29.29 22.56 2.81
#